data_AF-A0A956BDN6-F1
#
_entry.id   AF-A0A956BDN6-F1
#
_cell.length_a   1.000
_cell.length_b   1.000
_cell.length_c   1.000
_cell.angle_alpha   90.00
_cell.angle_beta   90.00
_cell.angle_gamma   90.00
#
_symmetry.space_group_name_H-M   'P 1'
#
loop_
_entity.id
_entity.type
_entity.pdbx_description
1 polymer ?
#
loop_
_entity_poly.entity_id
_entity_poly.type
_entity_poly.pdbx_seq_one_letter_code
_entity_poly.pdbx_strand_id
1 'polypeptide(L)'
;STARAVGLGISQFVSLGNKADVSGNDLLSFWADDPQTKVVLLYLESVGNPRRFARVARQVTRGRGKPILAVKSGRTQQGAAAASSHTGSLAGGDRAMGTLLAGCGVIRCNTVAELFDVGRGFCSQPLPPGDRVAVLTNAGGPGIMATDAAIHFGLTMATLGDDTTATLRGALPPEASVQNPVDMIASASPEQYRDCARALVADPGVAGLLVVFVSPVVTHPPSVARRIVEGVRAAGVEKPVLACFMGRALGDEGIALLAEAGIPSYPFPESAAQTLGAMARFQRWRAQDEGRPVVFEVDRPRAEAIVGRARAAGRDWLDGAEALALLDAYGLPTVPSARVTTPGEALAFAERVGYPVVLKLDVEGVVHKSDIGGVKIDLRSPGEVKGAFWDLTESLRAAGIDAAPRFLVQRMLTGGRETIIGAVQDATAGHLLMFGLGGVFVELMKDVAFGLHPLTDADAGRMLRAVKGWPLLAGYRGAEPVDVGLLEQVLLRVDQLIGDFPDIAEMDLNPFVVAPVGQPSGAVDARVRLS
;
A
#
# COMPACT_ATOMS: atom_id res chain seq x y z
N SER A 1 -19.94 24.73 14.49
CA SER A 1 -19.51 23.36 14.15
C SER A 1 -18.00 23.25 14.31
N THR A 2 -17.47 22.06 14.61
CA THR A 2 -16.01 21.83 14.72
C THR A 2 -15.27 22.31 13.47
N ALA A 3 -15.83 22.09 12.27
CA ALA A 3 -15.30 22.61 11.01
C ALA A 3 -15.11 24.14 11.02
N ARG A 4 -16.11 24.91 11.47
CA ARG A 4 -15.97 26.37 11.61
C ARG A 4 -14.92 26.77 12.65
N ALA A 5 -14.85 26.04 13.77
CA ALA A 5 -13.86 26.31 14.82
C ALA A 5 -12.42 26.09 14.34
N VAL A 6 -12.21 25.19 13.37
CA VAL A 6 -10.91 24.96 12.73
C VAL A 6 -10.76 25.71 11.40
N GLY A 7 -11.64 26.65 11.07
CA GLY A 7 -11.52 27.47 9.85
C GLY A 7 -11.78 26.73 8.54
N LEU A 8 -12.46 25.57 8.56
CA LEU A 8 -12.92 24.87 7.37
C LEU A 8 -14.31 25.36 6.95
N GLY A 9 -14.38 25.98 5.77
CA GLY A 9 -15.64 26.22 5.08
C GLY A 9 -16.27 24.91 4.60
N ILE A 10 -17.58 24.75 4.81
CA ILE A 10 -18.35 23.61 4.32
C ILE A 10 -19.23 24.10 3.17
N SER A 11 -19.04 23.55 1.97
CA SER A 11 -19.96 23.75 0.84
C SER A 11 -21.24 22.94 1.07
N GLN A 12 -21.09 21.65 1.43
CA GLN A 12 -22.18 20.72 1.64
C GLN A 12 -21.87 19.76 2.79
N PHE A 13 -22.89 19.38 3.57
CA PHE A 13 -22.82 18.33 4.59
C PHE A 13 -23.98 17.36 4.37
N VAL A 14 -23.69 16.07 4.20
CA VAL A 14 -24.70 15.06 3.93
C VAL A 14 -24.58 13.92 4.94
N SER A 15 -25.67 13.66 5.66
CA SER A 15 -25.80 12.46 6.51
C SER A 15 -26.60 11.41 5.74
N LEU A 16 -25.95 10.30 5.39
CA LEU A 16 -26.55 9.27 4.54
C LEU A 16 -27.38 8.23 5.31
N GLY A 17 -27.24 8.15 6.64
CA GLY A 17 -27.90 7.12 7.47
C GLY A 17 -27.82 5.74 6.83
N ASN A 18 -28.99 5.13 6.60
CA ASN A 18 -29.12 3.77 6.08
C ASN A 18 -28.79 3.61 4.57
N LYS A 19 -28.58 4.69 3.81
CA LYS A 19 -28.24 4.63 2.36
C LYS A 19 -29.23 3.82 1.51
N ALA A 20 -30.53 4.01 1.73
CA ALA A 20 -31.58 3.20 1.08
C ALA A 20 -31.70 3.43 -0.44
N ASP A 21 -31.28 4.59 -0.94
CA ASP A 21 -31.34 4.96 -2.37
C ASP A 21 -30.04 5.65 -2.78
N VAL A 22 -29.86 6.92 -2.37
CA VAL A 22 -28.61 7.66 -2.62
C VAL A 22 -27.46 7.09 -1.77
N SER A 23 -26.37 6.71 -2.44
CA SER A 23 -25.17 6.17 -1.81
C SER A 23 -24.02 7.18 -1.78
N GLY A 24 -22.97 6.87 -1.02
CA GLY A 24 -21.73 7.66 -1.04
C GLY A 24 -21.07 7.72 -2.43
N ASN A 25 -21.27 6.69 -3.26
CA ASN A 25 -20.75 6.67 -4.63
C ASN A 25 -21.49 7.67 -5.54
N ASP A 26 -22.78 7.90 -5.30
CA ASP A 26 -23.57 8.88 -6.05
C ASP A 26 -23.14 10.30 -5.67
N LEU A 27 -22.95 10.57 -4.37
CA LEU A 27 -22.43 11.85 -3.90
C LEU A 27 -21.01 12.15 -4.42
N LEU A 28 -20.12 11.16 -4.41
CA LEU A 28 -18.78 11.32 -4.98
C LEU A 28 -18.83 11.63 -6.48
N SER A 29 -19.74 10.98 -7.21
CA SER A 29 -19.94 11.25 -8.64
C SER A 29 -20.41 12.69 -8.88
N PHE A 30 -21.35 13.16 -8.06
CA PHE A 30 -21.84 14.54 -8.10
C PHE A 30 -20.74 15.56 -7.74
N TRP A 31 -20.02 15.34 -6.63
CA TRP A 31 -18.95 16.24 -6.18
C TRP A 31 -17.73 16.24 -7.09
N ALA A 32 -17.55 15.23 -7.95
CA ALA A 32 -16.52 15.24 -8.98
C ALA A 32 -16.62 16.50 -9.85
N ASP A 33 -17.84 16.88 -10.22
CA ASP A 33 -18.10 17.99 -11.16
C ASP A 33 -18.54 19.30 -10.48
N ASP A 34 -18.83 19.28 -9.17
CA ASP A 34 -19.23 20.48 -8.43
C ASP A 34 -18.07 21.48 -8.24
N PRO A 35 -18.11 22.70 -8.83
CA PRO A 35 -17.05 23.69 -8.70
C PRO A 35 -16.89 24.27 -7.29
N GLN A 36 -17.91 24.15 -6.43
CA GLN A 36 -17.84 24.62 -5.04
C GLN A 36 -17.11 23.65 -4.12
N THR A 37 -16.93 22.40 -4.55
CA THR A 37 -16.28 21.35 -3.75
C THR A 37 -14.82 21.18 -4.19
N LYS A 38 -13.90 21.57 -3.28
CA LYS A 38 -12.44 21.45 -3.47
C LYS A 38 -11.86 20.18 -2.85
N VAL A 39 -12.37 19.76 -1.69
CA VAL A 39 -11.91 18.62 -0.91
C VAL A 39 -13.13 17.86 -0.40
N VAL A 40 -13.10 16.53 -0.46
CA VAL A 40 -14.16 15.68 0.07
C VAL A 40 -13.70 15.01 1.36
N LEU A 41 -14.45 15.17 2.44
CA LEU A 41 -14.19 14.52 3.73
C LEU A 41 -15.23 13.41 3.96
N LEU A 42 -14.77 12.18 4.15
CA LEU A 42 -15.62 11.01 4.32
C LEU A 42 -15.44 10.39 5.70
N TYR A 43 -16.56 10.15 6.39
CA TYR A 43 -16.65 9.14 7.44
C TYR A 43 -17.20 7.86 6.82
N LEU A 44 -16.40 6.79 6.82
CA LEU A 44 -16.75 5.54 6.16
C LEU A 44 -16.92 4.43 7.20
N GLU A 45 -18.06 3.75 7.15
CA GLU A 45 -18.25 2.43 7.77
C GLU A 45 -18.02 1.32 6.74
N SER A 46 -18.51 1.55 5.51
CA SER A 46 -18.40 0.68 4.33
C SER A 46 -18.51 1.54 3.07
N VAL A 47 -17.91 1.07 1.97
CA VAL A 47 -17.98 1.67 0.62
C VAL A 47 -19.17 1.15 -0.21
N GLY A 48 -19.91 0.16 0.29
CA GLY A 48 -20.99 -0.48 -0.44
C GLY A 48 -20.44 -1.29 -1.62
N ASN A 49 -20.55 -0.75 -2.84
CA ASN A 49 -20.00 -1.36 -4.05
C ASN A 49 -18.54 -0.93 -4.27
N PRO A 50 -17.54 -1.82 -4.05
CA PRO A 50 -16.12 -1.43 -4.05
C PRO A 50 -15.59 -1.11 -5.44
N ARG A 51 -16.05 -1.84 -6.47
CA ARG A 51 -15.68 -1.60 -7.87
C ARG A 51 -16.18 -0.22 -8.33
N ARG A 52 -17.43 0.12 -8.00
CA ARG A 52 -18.00 1.45 -8.29
C ARG A 52 -17.29 2.54 -7.52
N PHE A 53 -17.03 2.32 -6.21
CA PHE A 53 -16.27 3.26 -5.39
C PHE A 53 -14.91 3.54 -5.99
N ALA A 54 -14.14 2.49 -6.36
CA ALA A 54 -12.80 2.65 -6.89
C ALA A 54 -12.76 3.52 -8.15
N ARG A 55 -13.66 3.22 -9.10
CA ARG A 55 -13.80 3.97 -10.34
C ARG A 55 -14.14 5.45 -10.09
N VAL A 56 -15.15 5.72 -9.27
CA VAL A 56 -15.61 7.10 -9.00
C VAL A 56 -14.57 7.86 -8.18
N ALA A 57 -13.97 7.25 -7.17
CA ALA A 57 -12.94 7.86 -6.35
C ALA A 57 -11.73 8.25 -7.21
N ARG A 58 -11.24 7.38 -8.11
CA ARG A 58 -10.18 7.72 -9.07
C ARG A 58 -10.55 8.87 -10.01
N GLN A 59 -11.80 8.92 -10.47
CA GLN A 59 -12.29 10.03 -11.30
C GLN A 59 -12.22 11.37 -10.53
N VAL A 60 -12.59 11.39 -9.25
CA VAL A 60 -12.52 12.58 -8.39
C VAL A 60 -11.06 12.96 -8.10
N THR A 61 -10.25 12.01 -7.63
CA THR A 61 -8.88 12.27 -7.16
C THR A 61 -7.90 12.55 -8.29
N ARG A 62 -7.93 11.77 -9.36
CA ARG A 62 -7.01 11.94 -10.50
C ARG A 62 -7.63 12.76 -11.61
N GLY A 63 -8.82 12.35 -12.09
CA GLY A 63 -9.48 12.97 -13.24
C GLY A 63 -9.84 14.44 -12.99
N ARG A 64 -10.29 14.77 -11.77
CA ARG A 64 -10.63 16.15 -11.37
C ARG A 64 -9.61 16.78 -10.43
N GLY A 65 -8.64 16.01 -9.93
CA GLY A 65 -7.60 16.50 -9.03
C GLY A 65 -8.07 16.82 -7.61
N LYS A 66 -9.30 16.44 -7.23
CA LYS A 66 -9.91 16.80 -5.95
C LYS A 66 -9.54 15.77 -4.87
N PRO A 67 -8.88 16.18 -3.77
CA PRO A 67 -8.52 15.25 -2.70
C PRO A 67 -9.77 14.67 -2.03
N ILE A 68 -9.72 13.36 -1.75
CA ILE A 68 -10.68 12.68 -0.87
C ILE A 68 -9.92 12.26 0.39
N LEU A 69 -10.38 12.70 1.54
CA LEU A 69 -9.90 12.28 2.85
C LEU A 69 -10.94 11.36 3.49
N ALA A 70 -10.52 10.25 4.08
CA ALA A 70 -11.44 9.30 4.69
C ALA A 70 -10.98 8.85 6.07
N VAL A 71 -11.88 8.91 7.05
CA VAL A 71 -11.73 8.22 8.34
C VAL A 71 -12.62 6.98 8.32
N LYS A 72 -12.04 5.81 8.64
CA LYS A 72 -12.75 4.52 8.69
C LYS A 72 -13.02 4.12 10.13
N SER A 73 -14.26 3.83 10.47
CA SER A 73 -14.63 3.19 11.74
C SER A 73 -14.48 1.67 11.67
N GLY A 74 -14.48 0.97 12.82
CA GLY A 74 -14.37 -0.50 12.84
C GLY A 74 -13.05 -1.06 12.31
N ARG A 75 -11.92 -0.42 12.65
CA ARG A 75 -10.58 -0.77 12.16
C ARG A 75 -9.98 -2.01 12.83
N THR A 76 -10.44 -2.31 14.04
CA THR A 76 -10.02 -3.47 14.82
C THR A 76 -11.14 -4.49 14.84
N GLN A 77 -10.83 -5.75 15.12
CA GLN A 77 -11.85 -6.80 15.26
C GLN A 77 -12.94 -6.40 16.27
N GLN A 78 -12.55 -5.83 17.41
CA GLN A 78 -13.48 -5.37 18.46
C GLN A 78 -14.29 -4.15 18.03
N GLY A 79 -13.65 -3.16 17.37
CA GLY A 79 -14.36 -1.98 16.88
C GLY A 79 -15.33 -2.30 15.74
N ALA A 80 -14.99 -3.28 14.90
CA ALA A 80 -15.87 -3.78 13.86
C ALA A 80 -17.04 -4.60 14.44
N ALA A 81 -16.80 -5.43 15.46
CA ALA A 81 -17.86 -6.13 16.18
C ALA A 81 -18.82 -5.16 16.90
N ALA A 82 -18.32 -4.02 17.39
CA ALA A 82 -19.17 -2.95 17.93
C ALA A 82 -20.01 -2.21 16.86
N ALA A 83 -19.56 -2.24 15.60
CA ALA A 83 -20.26 -1.65 14.46
C ALA A 83 -21.09 -2.66 13.63
N SER A 84 -20.93 -3.98 13.86
CA SER A 84 -21.54 -5.05 13.06
C SER A 84 -21.70 -6.35 13.84
N SER A 85 -22.90 -6.96 13.80
CA SER A 85 -23.25 -8.21 14.49
C SER A 85 -22.78 -9.50 13.79
N HIS A 86 -22.04 -9.41 12.69
CA HIS A 86 -21.55 -10.58 11.93
C HIS A 86 -20.03 -10.64 11.93
N THR A 87 -19.49 -11.50 12.79
CA THR A 87 -18.06 -11.73 12.97
C THR A 87 -17.53 -12.82 12.04
N GLY A 88 -16.56 -12.47 11.19
CA GLY A 88 -15.68 -13.43 10.52
C GLY A 88 -14.83 -12.77 9.44
N SER A 89 -13.51 -12.69 9.64
CA SER A 89 -12.45 -12.18 8.73
C SER A 89 -12.03 -10.69 8.77
N LEU A 90 -12.34 -9.96 9.85
CA LEU A 90 -12.17 -8.50 9.93
C LEU A 90 -10.72 -7.95 9.86
N ALA A 91 -9.70 -8.73 10.24
CA ALA A 91 -8.30 -8.29 10.11
C ALA A 91 -7.82 -8.23 8.65
N GLY A 92 -8.42 -9.04 7.76
CA GLY A 92 -8.24 -8.95 6.31
C GLY A 92 -8.97 -7.72 5.75
N GLY A 93 -10.19 -7.46 6.22
CA GLY A 93 -11.04 -6.37 5.72
C GLY A 93 -10.48 -4.95 5.91
N ASP A 94 -9.75 -4.65 6.98
CA ASP A 94 -9.16 -3.31 7.12
C ASP A 94 -7.93 -3.09 6.22
N ARG A 95 -7.15 -4.14 5.98
CA ARG A 95 -6.03 -4.12 5.00
C ARG A 95 -6.57 -4.02 3.58
N ALA A 96 -7.62 -4.77 3.27
CA ALA A 96 -8.39 -4.69 2.03
C ALA A 96 -8.87 -3.26 1.77
N MET A 97 -9.55 -2.66 2.75
CA MET A 97 -10.00 -1.27 2.68
C MET A 97 -8.83 -0.31 2.51
N GLY A 98 -7.73 -0.48 3.25
CA GLY A 98 -6.53 0.34 3.10
C GLY A 98 -5.97 0.30 1.68
N THR A 99 -5.91 -0.90 1.08
CA THR A 99 -5.45 -1.13 -0.29
C THR A 99 -6.37 -0.47 -1.31
N LEU A 100 -7.70 -0.65 -1.15
CA LEU A 100 -8.71 0.01 -1.98
C LEU A 100 -8.57 1.55 -1.94
N LEU A 101 -8.52 2.13 -0.75
CA LEU A 101 -8.41 3.59 -0.58
C LEU A 101 -7.11 4.13 -1.20
N ALA A 102 -5.97 3.48 -0.90
CA ALA A 102 -4.68 3.88 -1.45
C ALA A 102 -4.64 3.77 -2.98
N GLY A 103 -5.17 2.67 -3.54
CA GLY A 103 -5.27 2.46 -4.98
C GLY A 103 -6.17 3.49 -5.70
N CYS A 104 -6.99 4.23 -4.96
CA CYS A 104 -7.86 5.28 -5.49
C CYS A 104 -7.37 6.70 -5.19
N GLY A 105 -6.21 6.86 -4.56
CA GLY A 105 -5.70 8.15 -4.14
C GLY A 105 -6.48 8.77 -2.98
N VAL A 106 -7.29 7.98 -2.28
CA VAL A 106 -8.01 8.42 -1.08
C VAL A 106 -7.04 8.43 0.09
N ILE A 107 -6.91 9.57 0.74
CA ILE A 107 -6.02 9.76 1.88
C ILE A 107 -6.74 9.27 3.13
N ARG A 108 -6.24 8.16 3.68
CA ARG A 108 -6.77 7.59 4.91
C ARG A 108 -6.27 8.36 6.13
N CYS A 109 -7.20 8.84 6.95
CA CYS A 109 -6.97 9.47 8.24
C CYS A 109 -7.33 8.50 9.38
N ASN A 110 -6.62 8.59 10.51
CA ASN A 110 -6.83 7.73 11.66
C ASN A 110 -7.85 8.27 12.66
N THR A 111 -8.02 9.59 12.69
CA THR A 111 -8.97 10.24 13.60
C THR A 111 -9.76 11.32 12.85
N VAL A 112 -10.86 11.75 13.45
CA VAL A 112 -11.64 12.90 12.95
C VAL A 112 -10.82 14.20 13.07
N ALA A 113 -9.97 14.32 14.10
CA ALA A 113 -9.06 15.45 14.23
C ALA A 113 -8.08 15.52 13.06
N GLU A 114 -7.44 14.38 12.72
CA GLU A 114 -6.57 14.26 11.56
C GLU A 114 -7.31 14.56 10.25
N LEU A 115 -8.55 14.08 10.10
CA LEU A 115 -9.37 14.36 8.92
C LEU A 115 -9.57 15.86 8.70
N PHE A 116 -9.83 16.61 9.77
CA PHE A 116 -9.99 18.06 9.70
C PHE A 116 -8.65 18.78 9.52
N ASP A 117 -7.60 18.38 10.23
CA ASP A 117 -6.26 18.99 10.09
C ASP A 117 -5.75 18.86 8.66
N VAL A 118 -5.75 17.64 8.11
CA VAL A 118 -5.32 17.39 6.73
C VAL A 118 -6.24 18.13 5.75
N GLY A 119 -7.56 18.14 6.01
CA GLY A 119 -8.55 18.86 5.21
C GLY A 119 -8.25 20.35 5.10
N ARG A 120 -7.82 20.99 6.19
CA ARG A 120 -7.44 22.42 6.19
C ARG A 120 -6.31 22.71 5.24
N GLY A 121 -5.26 21.88 5.25
CA GLY A 121 -4.14 22.00 4.33
C GLY A 121 -4.58 21.97 2.87
N PHE A 122 -5.31 20.92 2.47
CA PHE A 122 -5.78 20.79 1.09
C PHE A 122 -6.77 21.87 0.65
N CYS A 123 -7.55 22.45 1.56
CA CYS A 123 -8.50 23.52 1.24
C CYS A 123 -7.83 24.88 1.02
N SER A 124 -6.67 25.11 1.65
CA SER A 124 -6.08 26.46 1.80
C SER A 124 -4.70 26.61 1.17
N GLN A 125 -4.03 25.51 0.80
CA GLN A 125 -2.66 25.52 0.30
C GLN A 125 -2.54 24.79 -1.05
N PRO A 126 -1.63 25.22 -1.95
CA PRO A 126 -1.30 24.47 -3.16
C PRO A 126 -0.63 23.14 -2.80
N LEU A 127 -0.69 22.17 -3.72
CA LEU A 127 0.05 20.92 -3.56
C LEU A 127 1.55 21.18 -3.67
N PRO A 128 2.39 20.57 -2.82
CA PRO A 128 3.83 20.76 -2.90
C PRO A 128 4.37 20.14 -4.20
N PRO A 129 5.30 20.79 -4.92
CA PRO A 129 5.91 20.25 -6.13
C PRO A 129 6.82 19.03 -5.88
N GLY A 130 7.07 18.69 -4.61
CA GLY A 130 7.92 17.59 -4.19
C GLY A 130 7.74 17.28 -2.70
N ASP A 131 8.68 16.55 -2.11
CA ASP A 131 8.64 16.11 -0.71
C ASP A 131 9.73 16.75 0.18
N ARG A 132 10.55 17.65 -0.39
CA ARG A 132 11.60 18.38 0.33
C ARG A 132 11.02 19.57 1.08
N VAL A 133 11.14 19.60 2.39
CA VAL A 133 10.57 20.67 3.23
C VAL A 133 11.63 21.42 4.01
N ALA A 134 11.40 22.71 4.21
CA ALA A 134 12.16 23.53 5.14
C ALA A 134 11.36 23.73 6.42
N VAL A 135 12.06 23.71 7.56
CA VAL A 135 11.49 24.07 8.86
C VAL A 135 12.12 25.40 9.28
N LEU A 136 11.28 26.38 9.64
CA LEU A 136 11.68 27.65 10.20
C LEU A 136 11.19 27.74 11.65
N THR A 137 12.07 27.99 12.61
CA THR A 137 11.68 28.02 14.03
C THR A 137 12.43 29.06 14.84
N ASN A 138 11.85 29.48 15.96
CA ASN A 138 12.54 30.23 17.03
C ASN A 138 12.91 29.37 18.24
N ALA A 139 12.69 28.05 18.18
CA ALA A 139 12.96 27.15 19.29
C ALA A 139 13.42 25.76 18.80
N GLY A 140 14.64 25.37 19.19
CA GLY A 140 15.25 24.11 18.75
C GLY A 140 14.44 22.85 19.05
N GLY A 141 13.86 22.71 20.24
CA GLY A 141 13.07 21.52 20.61
C GLY A 141 11.90 21.25 19.65
N PRO A 142 10.98 22.21 19.45
CA PRO A 142 9.94 22.13 18.42
C PRO A 142 10.46 21.95 16.99
N GLY A 143 11.61 22.54 16.64
CA GLY A 143 12.25 22.33 15.33
C GLY A 143 12.70 20.88 15.12
N ILE A 144 13.23 20.22 16.16
CA ILE A 144 13.60 18.80 16.14
C ILE A 144 12.35 17.93 15.99
N MET A 145 11.29 18.19 16.79
CA MET A 145 10.02 17.45 16.68
C MET A 145 9.39 17.59 15.28
N ALA A 146 9.45 18.79 14.69
CA ALA A 146 9.01 19.04 13.32
C ALA A 146 9.80 18.21 12.29
N THR A 147 11.11 18.09 12.48
CA THR A 147 12.02 17.33 11.61
C THR A 147 11.72 15.83 11.68
N ASP A 148 11.64 15.28 12.90
CA ASP A 148 11.31 13.86 13.10
C ASP A 148 9.95 13.52 12.51
N ALA A 149 8.95 14.38 12.72
CA ALA A 149 7.62 14.20 12.17
C ALA A 149 7.61 14.29 10.63
N ALA A 150 8.35 15.23 10.04
CA ALA A 150 8.45 15.35 8.59
C ALA A 150 9.00 14.06 7.97
N ILE A 151 10.10 13.52 8.53
CA ILE A 151 10.70 12.25 8.08
C ILE A 151 9.71 11.10 8.28
N HIS A 152 9.05 11.01 9.44
CA HIS A 152 8.06 9.98 9.75
C HIS A 152 6.91 9.95 8.73
N PHE A 153 6.44 11.12 8.29
CA PHE A 153 5.36 11.23 7.31
C PHE A 153 5.83 11.19 5.84
N GLY A 154 7.09 10.80 5.60
CA GLY A 154 7.63 10.54 4.26
C GLY A 154 8.03 11.79 3.48
N LEU A 155 8.34 12.87 4.20
CA LEU A 155 9.01 14.05 3.66
C LEU A 155 10.53 13.92 3.86
N THR A 156 11.29 14.77 3.19
CA THR A 156 12.73 14.89 3.36
C THR A 156 13.10 16.33 3.73
N MET A 157 14.17 16.52 4.51
CA MET A 157 14.65 17.87 4.81
C MET A 157 15.36 18.44 3.59
N ALA A 158 14.93 19.62 3.13
CA ALA A 158 15.56 20.30 2.00
C ALA A 158 17.00 20.68 2.32
N THR A 159 17.91 20.48 1.36
CA THR A 159 19.23 21.12 1.34
C THR A 159 19.05 22.53 0.80
N LEU A 160 19.41 23.53 1.59
CA LEU A 160 19.26 24.94 1.23
C LEU A 160 20.37 25.35 0.25
N GLY A 161 20.04 26.19 -0.73
CA GLY A 161 21.02 26.74 -1.65
C GLY A 161 21.98 27.72 -0.98
N ASP A 162 23.13 27.94 -1.60
CA ASP A 162 24.16 28.86 -1.10
C ASP A 162 23.62 30.30 -0.96
N ASP A 163 22.84 30.77 -1.94
CA ASP A 163 22.22 32.10 -1.94
C ASP A 163 21.22 32.27 -0.78
N THR A 164 20.42 31.23 -0.52
CA THR A 164 19.48 31.20 0.61
C THR A 164 20.24 31.23 1.92
N THR A 165 21.27 30.40 2.04
CA THR A 165 22.11 30.33 3.24
C THR A 165 22.80 31.66 3.52
N ALA A 166 23.32 32.33 2.50
CA ALA A 166 23.91 33.66 2.61
C ALA A 166 22.89 34.71 3.06
N THR A 167 21.68 34.68 2.48
CA THR A 167 20.57 35.58 2.85
C THR A 167 20.17 35.38 4.32
N LEU A 168 19.97 34.13 4.74
CA LEU A 168 19.66 33.79 6.14
C LEU A 168 20.78 34.24 7.07
N ARG A 169 22.04 34.06 6.67
CA ARG A 169 23.18 34.43 7.51
C ARG A 169 23.30 35.93 7.71
N GLY A 170 22.93 36.73 6.72
CA GLY A 170 22.87 38.19 6.84
C GLY A 170 21.70 38.70 7.72
N ALA A 171 20.60 37.95 7.81
CA ALA A 171 19.42 38.33 8.59
C ALA A 171 19.44 37.85 10.06
N LEU A 172 20.24 36.82 10.35
CA LEU A 172 20.22 36.12 11.64
C LEU A 172 21.55 36.28 12.40
N PRO A 173 21.51 36.32 13.75
CA PRO A 173 22.72 36.43 14.56
C PRO A 173 23.63 35.19 14.40
N PRO A 174 24.93 35.28 14.74
CA PRO A 174 25.88 34.18 14.56
C PRO A 174 25.48 32.87 15.27
N GLU A 175 24.77 32.99 16.39
CA GLU A 175 24.32 31.86 17.22
C GLU A 175 23.15 31.08 16.60
N ALA A 176 22.43 31.68 15.64
CA ALA A 176 21.32 31.03 14.96
C ALA A 176 21.81 30.01 13.93
N SER A 177 21.09 28.88 13.82
CA SER A 177 21.35 27.87 12.79
C SER A 177 20.71 28.31 11.47
N VAL A 178 21.51 28.35 10.40
CA VAL A 178 21.06 28.57 9.01
C VAL A 178 20.99 27.28 8.20
N GLN A 179 21.26 26.14 8.84
CA GLN A 179 20.98 24.83 8.26
C GLN A 179 19.49 24.52 8.41
N ASN A 180 18.99 23.49 7.74
CA ASN A 180 17.60 23.05 7.89
C ASN A 180 17.51 21.96 9.00
N PRO A 181 16.77 22.17 10.11
CA PRO A 181 15.86 23.28 10.42
C PRO A 181 16.57 24.61 10.73
N VAL A 182 16.04 25.71 10.19
CA VAL A 182 16.52 27.07 10.44
C VAL A 182 16.03 27.52 11.81
N ASP A 183 16.94 27.50 12.80
CA ASP A 183 16.67 27.91 14.18
C ASP A 183 17.16 29.34 14.41
N MET A 184 16.21 30.26 14.45
CA MET A 184 16.41 31.70 14.64
C MET A 184 16.60 32.09 16.11
N ILE A 185 16.65 31.13 17.04
CA ILE A 185 16.69 31.31 18.50
C ILE A 185 15.49 32.08 19.09
N ALA A 186 15.34 32.05 20.41
CA ALA A 186 14.15 32.58 21.09
C ALA A 186 13.95 34.10 20.93
N SER A 187 15.01 34.84 20.58
CA SER A 187 14.99 36.29 20.37
C SER A 187 14.54 36.70 18.96
N ALA A 188 14.10 35.76 18.12
CA ALA A 188 13.68 36.02 16.75
C ALA A 188 12.60 37.12 16.64
N SER A 189 12.88 38.18 15.87
CA SER A 189 11.96 39.28 15.63
C SER A 189 10.93 38.96 14.53
N PRO A 190 9.79 39.66 14.47
CA PRO A 190 8.85 39.55 13.35
C PRO A 190 9.53 39.78 11.99
N GLU A 191 10.45 40.74 11.88
CA GLU A 191 11.19 41.04 10.66
C GLU A 191 12.07 39.86 10.22
N GLN A 192 12.70 39.15 11.17
CA GLN A 192 13.45 37.94 10.86
C GLN A 192 12.54 36.83 10.34
N TYR A 193 11.32 36.68 10.88
CA TYR A 193 10.33 35.77 10.30
C TYR A 193 9.96 36.12 8.85
N ARG A 194 9.78 37.40 8.52
CA ARG A 194 9.51 37.84 7.15
C ARG A 194 10.64 37.45 6.21
N ASP A 195 11.88 37.81 6.58
CA ASP A 195 13.04 37.66 5.71
C ASP A 195 13.40 36.18 5.51
N CYS A 196 13.37 35.38 6.57
CA CYS A 196 13.59 33.94 6.51
C CYS A 196 12.48 33.21 5.75
N ALA A 197 11.20 33.53 5.98
CA ALA A 197 10.09 32.90 5.26
C ALA A 197 10.18 33.20 3.75
N ARG A 198 10.51 34.45 3.38
CA ARG A 198 10.72 34.83 1.98
C ARG A 198 11.84 34.01 1.34
N ALA A 199 13.00 33.95 1.97
CA ALA A 199 14.17 33.24 1.45
C ALA A 199 13.89 31.74 1.28
N LEU A 200 13.28 31.10 2.28
CA LEU A 200 12.97 29.67 2.26
C LEU A 200 11.89 29.30 1.23
N VAL A 201 10.85 30.12 1.08
CA VAL A 201 9.82 29.88 0.05
C VAL A 201 10.40 30.08 -1.35
N ALA A 202 11.29 31.07 -1.55
CA ALA A 202 11.93 31.31 -2.84
C ALA A 202 12.95 30.22 -3.24
N ASP A 203 13.55 29.51 -2.28
CA ASP A 203 14.60 28.52 -2.52
C ASP A 203 14.10 27.35 -3.42
N PRO A 204 14.73 27.07 -4.57
CA PRO A 204 14.30 26.01 -5.50
C PRO A 204 14.45 24.59 -4.92
N GLY A 205 15.31 24.39 -3.93
CA GLY A 205 15.47 23.16 -3.17
C GLY A 205 14.30 22.86 -2.23
N VAL A 206 13.51 23.88 -1.86
CA VAL A 206 12.37 23.76 -0.94
C VAL A 206 11.06 23.60 -1.70
N ALA A 207 10.30 22.54 -1.41
CA ALA A 207 8.97 22.27 -1.95
C ALA A 207 7.82 22.66 -1.00
N GLY A 208 8.09 22.88 0.28
CA GLY A 208 7.12 23.37 1.26
C GLY A 208 7.80 23.91 2.52
N LEU A 209 7.12 24.81 3.23
CA LEU A 209 7.64 25.46 4.43
C LEU A 209 6.76 25.14 5.64
N LEU A 210 7.37 24.66 6.72
CA LEU A 210 6.75 24.55 8.04
C LEU A 210 7.33 25.62 8.97
N VAL A 211 6.50 26.58 9.37
CA VAL A 211 6.89 27.66 10.29
C VAL A 211 6.43 27.32 11.70
N VAL A 212 7.36 27.15 12.63
CA VAL A 212 7.10 26.84 14.04
C VAL A 212 7.41 28.05 14.91
N PHE A 213 6.38 28.60 15.54
CA PHE A 213 6.51 29.74 16.45
C PHE A 213 6.08 29.32 17.85
N VAL A 214 7.02 29.36 18.79
CA VAL A 214 6.71 29.29 20.23
C VAL A 214 6.68 30.71 20.76
N SER A 215 5.52 31.14 21.26
CA SER A 215 5.33 32.49 21.76
C SER A 215 6.21 32.75 22.99
N PRO A 216 7.23 33.61 22.91
CA PRO A 216 7.91 34.13 24.09
C PRO A 216 6.98 35.12 24.82
N VAL A 217 7.26 35.39 26.09
CA VAL A 217 6.48 36.34 26.91
C VAL A 217 6.49 37.76 26.33
N VAL A 218 7.55 38.13 25.61
CA VAL A 218 7.83 39.51 25.15
C VAL A 218 7.46 39.79 23.68
N THR A 219 7.05 38.78 22.90
CA THR A 219 6.73 38.96 21.47
C THR A 219 5.23 38.96 21.23
N HIS A 220 4.75 39.91 20.42
CA HIS A 220 3.34 40.02 20.05
C HIS A 220 3.02 39.09 18.85
N PRO A 221 2.27 37.99 19.03
CA PRO A 221 2.06 36.97 17.98
C PRO A 221 1.41 37.49 16.68
N PRO A 222 0.42 38.41 16.72
CA PRO A 222 -0.13 39.01 15.50
C PRO A 222 0.91 39.70 14.62
N SER A 223 1.95 40.28 15.21
CA SER A 223 3.03 40.94 14.46
C SER A 223 3.86 39.91 13.69
N VAL A 224 4.17 38.78 14.33
CA VAL A 224 4.88 37.66 13.68
C VAL A 224 4.04 37.07 12.55
N ALA A 225 2.74 36.83 12.78
CA ALA A 225 1.82 36.32 11.76
C ALA A 225 1.78 37.23 10.50
N ARG A 226 1.62 38.54 10.68
CA ARG A 226 1.62 39.51 9.55
C ARG A 226 2.91 39.45 8.76
N ARG A 227 4.05 39.41 9.46
CA ARG A 227 5.37 39.36 8.83
C ARG A 227 5.65 38.05 8.09
N ILE A 228 5.17 36.92 8.60
CA ILE A 228 5.20 35.64 7.87
C ILE A 228 4.41 35.78 6.56
N VAL A 229 3.17 36.30 6.62
CA VAL A 229 2.33 36.49 5.43
C VAL A 229 3.00 37.40 4.40
N GLU A 230 3.59 38.52 4.83
CA GLU A 230 4.34 39.41 3.96
C GLU A 230 5.54 38.71 3.30
N GLY A 231 6.32 37.94 4.07
CA GLY A 231 7.48 37.21 3.57
C GLY A 231 7.10 36.17 2.52
N VAL A 232 6.07 35.38 2.81
CA VAL A 232 5.53 34.35 1.89
C VAL A 232 5.04 35.00 0.59
N ARG A 233 4.27 36.09 0.67
CA ARG A 233 3.80 36.82 -0.53
C ARG A 233 4.95 37.44 -1.33
N ALA A 234 5.95 37.98 -0.65
CA ALA A 234 7.12 38.59 -1.27
C ALA A 234 8.06 37.60 -1.97
N ALA A 235 7.92 36.30 -1.71
CA ALA A 235 8.68 35.26 -2.42
C ALA A 235 8.26 35.12 -3.88
N GLY A 236 7.03 35.51 -4.24
CA GLY A 236 6.55 35.50 -5.62
C GLY A 236 6.36 34.12 -6.25
N VAL A 237 6.37 33.05 -5.45
CA VAL A 237 6.17 31.66 -5.88
C VAL A 237 5.14 30.96 -5.01
N GLU A 238 4.36 30.05 -5.60
CA GLU A 238 3.35 29.28 -4.87
C GLU A 238 3.93 27.95 -4.38
N LYS A 239 4.12 27.85 -3.07
CA LYS A 239 4.48 26.60 -2.37
C LYS A 239 3.66 26.52 -1.08
N PRO A 240 3.30 25.32 -0.60
CA PRO A 240 2.55 25.20 0.64
C PRO A 240 3.37 25.71 1.83
N VAL A 241 2.74 26.58 2.62
CA VAL A 241 3.23 27.08 3.89
C VAL A 241 2.23 26.72 4.97
N LEU A 242 2.71 26.06 6.01
CA LEU A 242 1.91 25.65 7.16
C LEU A 242 2.57 26.19 8.42
N ALA A 243 1.75 26.66 9.36
CA ALA A 243 2.23 27.26 10.60
C ALA A 243 1.95 26.36 11.79
N CYS A 244 2.76 26.50 12.83
CA CYS A 244 2.51 25.92 14.14
C CYS A 244 2.77 26.99 15.20
N PHE A 245 1.71 27.68 15.62
CA PHE A 245 1.75 28.66 16.71
C PHE A 245 1.44 27.93 18.02
N MET A 246 2.49 27.46 18.69
CA MET A 246 2.37 26.61 19.88
C MET A 246 1.92 27.39 21.11
N GLY A 247 1.11 26.74 21.95
CA GLY A 247 0.67 27.30 23.25
C GLY A 247 -0.37 28.41 23.15
N ARG A 248 -1.07 28.54 22.02
CA ARG A 248 -2.12 29.55 21.79
C ARG A 248 -3.50 28.89 21.74
N ALA A 249 -4.52 29.63 22.21
CA ALA A 249 -5.90 29.17 22.21
C ALA A 249 -6.61 29.40 20.86
N LEU A 250 -7.72 28.70 20.64
CA LEU A 250 -8.67 29.01 19.57
C LEU A 250 -9.15 30.46 19.70
N GLY A 251 -9.11 31.23 18.61
CA GLY A 251 -9.45 32.66 18.60
C GLY A 251 -8.27 33.61 18.77
N ASP A 252 -7.03 33.10 18.78
CA ASP A 252 -5.83 33.92 18.70
C ASP A 252 -5.81 34.78 17.41
N GLU A 253 -5.59 36.08 17.56
CA GLU A 253 -5.57 37.02 16.43
C GLU A 253 -4.46 36.70 15.41
N GLY A 254 -3.29 36.21 15.86
CA GLY A 254 -2.22 35.79 14.95
C GLY A 254 -2.61 34.58 14.10
N ILE A 255 -3.27 33.58 14.71
CA ILE A 255 -3.81 32.42 13.99
C ILE A 255 -4.91 32.85 13.01
N ALA A 256 -5.78 33.78 13.40
CA ALA A 256 -6.83 34.30 12.52
C ALA A 256 -6.25 35.02 11.29
N LEU A 257 -5.24 35.87 11.49
CA LEU A 257 -4.53 36.58 10.42
C LEU A 257 -3.86 35.61 9.43
N LEU A 258 -3.24 34.54 9.93
CA LEU A 258 -2.67 33.49 9.07
C LEU A 258 -3.78 32.80 8.25
N ALA A 259 -4.90 32.43 8.89
CA ALA A 259 -6.01 31.76 8.23
C ALA A 259 -6.67 32.64 7.15
N GLU A 260 -6.86 33.94 7.41
CA GLU A 260 -7.35 34.92 6.42
C GLU A 260 -6.41 35.06 5.22
N ALA A 261 -5.10 34.91 5.44
CA ALA A 261 -4.10 34.87 4.39
C ALA A 261 -3.96 33.50 3.71
N GLY A 262 -4.76 32.51 4.12
CA GLY A 262 -4.75 31.15 3.59
C GLY A 262 -3.73 30.21 4.22
N ILE A 263 -2.92 30.63 5.20
CA ILE A 263 -1.91 29.80 5.87
C ILE A 263 -2.54 29.14 7.10
N PRO A 264 -2.80 27.82 7.13
CA PRO A 264 -3.42 27.22 8.29
C PRO A 264 -2.36 26.97 9.38
N SER A 265 -2.73 27.29 10.63
CA SER A 265 -1.93 27.02 11.81
C SER A 265 -2.42 25.80 12.57
N TYR A 266 -1.49 24.96 13.01
CA TYR A 266 -1.71 23.73 13.78
C TYR A 266 -1.19 23.89 15.21
N PRO A 267 -1.79 23.19 16.18
CA PRO A 267 -1.36 23.27 17.58
C PRO A 267 0.01 22.62 17.83
N PHE A 268 0.37 21.63 17.01
CA PHE A 268 1.60 20.84 17.15
C PHE A 268 2.34 20.69 15.81
N PRO A 269 3.68 20.68 15.79
CA PRO A 269 4.46 20.50 14.57
C PRO A 269 4.12 19.20 13.81
N GLU A 270 3.81 18.14 14.54
CA GLU A 270 3.48 16.82 14.00
C GLU A 270 2.22 16.86 13.13
N SER A 271 1.16 17.56 13.56
CA SER A 271 -0.07 17.73 12.76
C SER A 271 0.20 18.48 11.45
N ALA A 272 1.07 19.49 11.49
CA ALA A 272 1.44 20.25 10.30
C ALA A 272 2.30 19.42 9.34
N ALA A 273 3.28 18.68 9.86
CA ALA A 273 4.12 17.77 9.10
C ALA A 273 3.30 16.60 8.49
N GLN A 274 2.35 16.04 9.24
CA GLN A 274 1.41 15.03 8.75
C GLN A 274 0.59 15.54 7.56
N THR A 275 0.14 16.81 7.65
CA THR A 275 -0.61 17.45 6.57
C THR A 275 0.25 17.66 5.32
N LEU A 276 1.48 18.18 5.45
CA LEU A 276 2.43 18.26 4.32
C LEU A 276 2.69 16.89 3.71
N GLY A 277 2.95 15.88 4.54
CA GLY A 277 3.24 14.52 4.10
C GLY A 277 2.07 13.92 3.32
N ALA A 278 0.84 14.15 3.77
CA ALA A 278 -0.37 13.74 3.06
C ALA A 278 -0.51 14.46 1.70
N MET A 279 -0.28 15.78 1.65
CA MET A 279 -0.31 16.57 0.41
C MET A 279 0.76 16.13 -0.59
N ALA A 280 2.00 15.92 -0.15
CA ALA A 280 3.10 15.43 -0.98
C ALA A 280 2.85 14.01 -1.50
N ARG A 281 2.32 13.12 -0.65
CA ARG A 281 1.92 11.76 -1.06
C ARG A 281 0.81 11.79 -2.11
N PHE A 282 -0.19 12.66 -1.95
CA PHE A 282 -1.27 12.82 -2.93
C PHE A 282 -0.76 13.37 -4.26
N GLN A 283 0.11 14.38 -4.22
CA GLN A 283 0.72 14.92 -5.45
C GLN A 283 1.54 13.86 -6.18
N ARG A 284 2.35 13.07 -5.45
CA ARG A 284 3.09 11.94 -6.03
C ARG A 284 2.14 10.91 -6.65
N TRP A 285 1.07 10.55 -5.95
CA TRP A 285 0.07 9.61 -6.47
C TRP A 285 -0.57 10.12 -7.77
N ARG A 286 -0.93 11.41 -7.84
CA ARG A 286 -1.51 12.00 -9.05
C ARG A 286 -0.53 12.02 -10.23
N ALA A 287 0.75 12.28 -9.96
CA ALA A 287 1.80 12.36 -10.98
C ALA A 287 2.31 10.98 -11.43
N GLN A 288 1.98 9.91 -10.71
CA GLN A 288 2.36 8.55 -11.10
C GLN A 288 1.70 8.13 -12.41
N ASP A 289 2.37 7.27 -13.14
CA ASP A 289 1.78 6.54 -14.27
C ASP A 289 0.71 5.57 -13.75
N GLU A 290 -0.46 5.61 -14.39
CA GLU A 290 -1.53 4.65 -14.14
C GLU A 290 -1.17 3.27 -14.68
N GLY A 291 -0.29 3.22 -15.68
CA GLY A 291 -0.10 2.01 -16.45
C GLY A 291 -1.37 1.65 -17.22
N ARG A 292 -1.42 0.41 -17.69
CA ARG A 292 -2.56 -0.14 -18.41
C ARG A 292 -2.85 -1.57 -17.96
N PRO A 293 -4.12 -2.00 -17.97
CA PRO A 293 -4.44 -3.41 -17.86
C PRO A 293 -3.74 -4.19 -18.96
N VAL A 294 -3.16 -5.32 -18.59
CA VAL A 294 -2.49 -6.23 -19.54
C VAL A 294 -3.35 -7.48 -19.67
N VAL A 295 -3.60 -7.88 -20.92
CA VAL A 295 -4.30 -9.13 -21.23
C VAL A 295 -3.33 -10.02 -21.99
N PHE A 296 -3.28 -11.28 -21.57
CA PHE A 296 -2.48 -12.32 -22.18
C PHE A 296 -3.39 -13.27 -22.97
N GLU A 297 -2.85 -13.81 -24.06
CA GLU A 297 -3.40 -14.99 -24.70
C GLU A 297 -3.25 -16.19 -23.75
N VAL A 298 -4.37 -16.87 -23.50
CA VAL A 298 -4.50 -17.99 -22.53
C VAL A 298 -5.41 -19.08 -23.09
N ASP A 299 -5.23 -20.31 -22.61
CA ASP A 299 -6.11 -21.45 -22.94
C ASP A 299 -7.33 -21.46 -22.01
N ARG A 300 -8.20 -20.47 -22.20
CA ARG A 300 -9.44 -20.32 -21.41
C ARG A 300 -10.35 -21.56 -21.47
N PRO A 301 -10.57 -22.22 -22.63
CA PRO A 301 -11.37 -23.45 -22.69
C PRO A 301 -10.82 -24.58 -21.81
N ARG A 302 -9.49 -24.77 -21.76
CA ARG A 302 -8.88 -25.76 -20.86
C ARG A 302 -9.09 -25.40 -19.39
N ALA A 303 -8.94 -24.12 -19.03
CA ALA A 303 -9.20 -23.65 -17.68
C ALA A 303 -10.67 -23.87 -17.25
N GLU A 304 -11.63 -23.51 -18.12
CA GLU A 304 -13.07 -23.73 -17.90
C GLU A 304 -13.37 -25.23 -17.69
N ALA A 305 -12.75 -26.12 -18.47
CA ALA A 305 -12.91 -27.55 -18.30
C ALA A 305 -12.36 -28.07 -16.96
N ILE A 306 -11.27 -27.51 -16.45
CA ILE A 306 -10.70 -27.87 -15.13
C ILE A 306 -11.65 -27.44 -14.01
N VAL A 307 -12.04 -26.16 -13.99
CA VAL A 307 -12.93 -25.60 -12.98
C VAL A 307 -14.30 -26.29 -13.03
N GLY A 308 -14.83 -26.53 -14.23
CA GLY A 308 -16.11 -27.22 -14.44
C GLY A 308 -16.13 -28.65 -13.91
N ARG A 309 -15.02 -29.42 -14.05
CA ARG A 309 -14.92 -30.77 -13.49
C ARG A 309 -14.95 -30.78 -11.96
N ALA A 310 -14.23 -29.86 -11.33
CA ALA A 310 -14.24 -29.75 -9.87
C ALA A 310 -15.64 -29.43 -9.34
N ARG A 311 -16.34 -28.50 -10.00
CA ARG A 311 -17.74 -28.15 -9.68
C ARG A 311 -18.72 -29.28 -9.89
N ALA A 312 -18.63 -29.99 -11.02
CA ALA A 312 -19.50 -31.14 -11.28
C ALA A 312 -19.31 -32.25 -10.24
N ALA A 313 -18.13 -32.33 -9.64
CA ALA A 313 -17.83 -33.24 -8.53
C ALA A 313 -18.22 -32.69 -7.14
N GLY A 314 -18.79 -31.48 -7.05
CA GLY A 314 -19.17 -30.84 -5.78
C GLY A 314 -17.97 -30.44 -4.92
N ARG A 315 -16.81 -30.18 -5.53
CA ARG A 315 -15.58 -29.83 -4.83
C ARG A 315 -15.33 -28.34 -4.85
N ASP A 316 -15.03 -27.79 -3.68
CA ASP A 316 -14.62 -26.39 -3.51
C ASP A 316 -13.11 -26.20 -3.68
N TRP A 317 -12.32 -27.29 -3.71
CA TRP A 317 -10.88 -27.23 -3.90
C TRP A 317 -10.46 -28.00 -5.16
N LEU A 318 -9.56 -27.39 -5.93
CA LEU A 318 -8.80 -28.10 -6.95
C LEU A 318 -7.75 -28.98 -6.28
N ASP A 319 -7.52 -30.18 -6.83
CA ASP A 319 -6.37 -30.99 -6.41
C ASP A 319 -5.05 -30.40 -6.96
N GLY A 320 -3.91 -30.96 -6.54
CA GLY A 320 -2.61 -30.36 -6.87
C GLY A 320 -2.30 -30.36 -8.37
N ALA A 321 -2.66 -31.43 -9.08
CA ALA A 321 -2.44 -31.49 -10.52
C ALA A 321 -3.41 -30.60 -11.30
N GLU A 322 -4.67 -30.49 -10.85
CA GLU A 322 -5.65 -29.56 -11.42
C GLU A 322 -5.23 -28.11 -11.24
N ALA A 323 -4.77 -27.73 -10.05
CA ALA A 323 -4.27 -26.38 -9.77
C ALA A 323 -3.08 -26.03 -10.68
N LEU A 324 -2.07 -26.90 -10.79
CA LEU A 324 -0.94 -26.68 -11.70
C LEU A 324 -1.35 -26.64 -13.18
N ALA A 325 -2.31 -27.48 -13.59
CA ALA A 325 -2.83 -27.46 -14.96
C ALA A 325 -3.63 -26.18 -15.26
N LEU A 326 -4.30 -25.60 -14.26
CA LEU A 326 -4.97 -24.30 -14.38
C LEU A 326 -3.96 -23.17 -14.55
N LEU A 327 -2.88 -23.18 -13.74
CA LEU A 327 -1.79 -22.21 -13.88
C LEU A 327 -1.15 -22.30 -15.27
N ASP A 328 -0.85 -23.51 -15.74
CA ASP A 328 -0.30 -23.77 -17.09
C ASP A 328 -1.22 -23.25 -18.20
N ALA A 329 -2.55 -23.41 -18.08
CA ALA A 329 -3.51 -22.87 -19.04
C ALA A 329 -3.47 -21.33 -19.14
N TYR A 330 -3.04 -20.65 -18.07
CA TYR A 330 -2.81 -19.21 -18.03
C TYR A 330 -1.36 -18.80 -18.34
N GLY A 331 -0.51 -19.73 -18.76
CA GLY A 331 0.90 -19.48 -19.05
C GLY A 331 1.73 -19.13 -17.82
N LEU A 332 1.25 -19.50 -16.62
CA LEU A 332 1.99 -19.32 -15.37
C LEU A 332 3.02 -20.44 -15.25
N PRO A 333 4.32 -20.15 -15.06
CA PRO A 333 5.35 -21.19 -14.98
C PRO A 333 5.09 -22.11 -13.79
N THR A 334 5.07 -23.41 -14.04
CA THR A 334 4.97 -24.46 -13.03
C THR A 334 6.19 -25.37 -13.11
N VAL A 335 6.57 -25.96 -11.98
CA VAL A 335 7.63 -26.97 -12.01
C VAL A 335 7.18 -28.20 -12.81
N PRO A 336 8.06 -28.83 -13.61
CA PRO A 336 7.73 -30.08 -14.27
C PRO A 336 7.18 -31.08 -13.26
N SER A 337 5.95 -31.54 -13.50
CA SER A 337 5.19 -32.36 -12.57
C SER A 337 4.43 -33.48 -13.30
N ALA A 338 4.21 -34.61 -12.62
CA ALA A 338 3.28 -35.64 -13.08
C ALA A 338 2.54 -36.29 -11.91
N ARG A 339 1.26 -36.58 -12.14
CA ARG A 339 0.49 -37.45 -11.26
C ARG A 339 0.91 -38.89 -11.48
N VAL A 340 1.16 -39.61 -10.40
CA VAL A 340 1.61 -41.01 -10.40
C VAL A 340 0.84 -41.81 -9.35
N THR A 341 0.56 -43.05 -9.68
CA THR A 341 -0.17 -44.03 -8.86
C THR A 341 0.68 -45.25 -8.55
N THR A 342 1.84 -45.40 -9.23
CA THR A 342 2.77 -46.50 -8.99
C THR A 342 4.22 -46.01 -8.82
N PRO A 343 5.08 -46.76 -8.11
CA PRO A 343 6.49 -46.44 -8.04
C PRO A 343 7.18 -46.40 -9.42
N GLY A 344 6.74 -47.25 -10.36
CA GLY A 344 7.30 -47.30 -11.71
C GLY A 344 7.06 -46.01 -12.49
N GLU A 345 5.85 -45.43 -12.39
CA GLU A 345 5.53 -44.13 -12.98
C GLU A 345 6.36 -43.00 -12.36
N ALA A 346 6.52 -43.01 -11.03
CA ALA A 346 7.33 -42.02 -10.31
C ALA A 346 8.80 -42.06 -10.75
N LEU A 347 9.37 -43.26 -10.90
CA LEU A 347 10.73 -43.48 -11.38
C LEU A 347 10.92 -43.05 -12.83
N ALA A 348 10.03 -43.48 -13.73
CA ALA A 348 10.08 -43.11 -15.14
C ALA A 348 10.01 -41.58 -15.33
N PHE A 349 9.21 -40.90 -14.52
CA PHE A 349 9.19 -39.45 -14.52
C PHE A 349 10.51 -38.84 -14.00
N ALA A 350 11.01 -39.32 -12.86
CA ALA A 350 12.24 -38.80 -12.23
C ALA A 350 13.47 -38.95 -13.16
N GLU A 351 13.59 -40.09 -13.84
CA GLU A 351 14.65 -40.34 -14.83
C GLU A 351 14.56 -39.36 -16.01
N ARG A 352 13.35 -39.02 -16.45
CA ARG A 352 13.12 -38.09 -17.56
C ARG A 352 13.41 -36.63 -17.20
N VAL A 353 13.03 -36.18 -16.00
CA VAL A 353 13.18 -34.76 -15.60
C VAL A 353 14.50 -34.46 -14.89
N GLY A 354 15.21 -35.49 -14.44
CA GLY A 354 16.43 -35.39 -13.66
C GLY A 354 16.21 -35.18 -12.16
N TYR A 355 17.21 -35.54 -11.38
CA TYR A 355 17.25 -35.40 -9.92
C TYR A 355 17.86 -34.05 -9.48
N PRO A 356 17.53 -33.53 -8.28
CA PRO A 356 16.60 -34.10 -7.31
C PRO A 356 15.12 -33.90 -7.67
N VAL A 357 14.27 -34.79 -7.17
CA VAL A 357 12.81 -34.71 -7.30
C VAL A 357 12.13 -34.63 -5.92
N VAL A 358 10.89 -34.19 -5.93
CA VAL A 358 9.99 -34.14 -4.77
C VAL A 358 8.82 -35.08 -5.04
N LEU A 359 8.38 -35.81 -4.02
CA LEU A 359 7.16 -36.60 -4.05
C LEU A 359 6.17 -36.04 -3.02
N LYS A 360 4.96 -35.72 -3.45
CA LYS A 360 3.90 -35.12 -2.62
C LYS A 360 2.63 -35.96 -2.70
N LEU A 361 1.87 -36.06 -1.61
CA LEU A 361 0.52 -36.62 -1.64
C LEU A 361 -0.41 -35.78 -2.54
N ASP A 362 -1.24 -36.44 -3.33
CA ASP A 362 -2.25 -35.82 -4.20
C ASP A 362 -3.60 -36.54 -4.04
N VAL A 363 -4.11 -36.51 -2.81
CA VAL A 363 -5.31 -37.22 -2.38
C VAL A 363 -6.35 -36.21 -1.91
N GLU A 364 -7.61 -36.52 -2.18
CA GLU A 364 -8.74 -35.64 -1.86
C GLU A 364 -8.86 -35.40 -0.35
N GLY A 365 -9.23 -34.18 0.06
CA GLY A 365 -9.35 -33.80 1.48
C GLY A 365 -8.02 -33.43 2.17
N VAL A 366 -6.86 -33.71 1.57
CA VAL A 366 -5.55 -33.36 2.13
C VAL A 366 -5.00 -32.08 1.49
N VAL A 367 -5.39 -30.93 2.05
CA VAL A 367 -4.91 -29.61 1.57
C VAL A 367 -3.54 -29.26 2.19
N HIS A 368 -3.35 -29.51 3.49
CA HIS A 368 -2.09 -29.25 4.20
C HIS A 368 -1.22 -30.51 4.29
N LYS A 369 -0.58 -30.86 3.17
CA LYS A 369 0.15 -32.12 3.00
C LYS A 369 1.33 -32.25 3.96
N SER A 370 2.04 -31.17 4.24
CA SER A 370 3.20 -31.17 5.14
C SER A 370 2.86 -31.56 6.58
N ASP A 371 1.65 -31.24 7.04
CA ASP A 371 1.21 -31.47 8.43
C ASP A 371 1.08 -32.96 8.76
N ILE A 372 0.87 -33.79 7.73
CA ILE A 372 0.80 -35.26 7.85
C ILE A 372 2.06 -35.95 7.32
N GLY A 373 3.17 -35.22 7.14
CA GLY A 373 4.39 -35.78 6.54
C GLY A 373 4.25 -36.14 5.06
N GLY A 374 3.25 -35.56 4.38
CA GLY A 374 2.84 -35.87 3.01
C GLY A 374 3.76 -35.38 1.90
N VAL A 375 4.98 -34.97 2.23
CA VAL A 375 5.95 -34.39 1.29
C VAL A 375 7.34 -34.96 1.58
N LYS A 376 7.98 -35.54 0.57
CA LYS A 376 9.36 -36.04 0.60
C LYS A 376 10.20 -35.26 -0.43
N ILE A 377 11.14 -34.46 0.06
CA ILE A 377 12.00 -33.58 -0.75
C ILE A 377 13.40 -34.17 -0.94
N ASP A 378 14.17 -33.57 -1.85
CA ASP A 378 15.59 -33.85 -2.10
C ASP A 378 15.88 -35.34 -2.39
N LEU A 379 14.99 -35.99 -3.15
CA LEU A 379 15.16 -37.37 -3.59
C LEU A 379 16.12 -37.36 -4.78
N ARG A 380 17.29 -37.97 -4.62
CA ARG A 380 18.43 -37.93 -5.55
C ARG A 380 18.70 -39.25 -6.25
N SER A 381 18.00 -40.32 -5.90
CA SER A 381 18.20 -41.64 -6.50
C SER A 381 16.89 -42.43 -6.71
N PRO A 382 16.88 -43.42 -7.61
CA PRO A 382 15.76 -44.34 -7.78
C PRO A 382 15.34 -45.03 -6.47
N GLY A 383 16.33 -45.42 -5.64
CA GLY A 383 16.09 -46.04 -4.34
C GLY A 383 15.33 -45.11 -3.39
N GLU A 384 15.74 -43.85 -3.31
CA GLU A 384 15.09 -42.83 -2.48
C GLU A 384 13.66 -42.51 -2.95
N VAL A 385 13.43 -42.42 -4.27
CA VAL A 385 12.07 -42.22 -4.83
C VAL A 385 11.15 -43.38 -4.48
N LYS A 386 11.63 -44.61 -4.64
CA LYS A 386 10.85 -45.81 -4.30
C LYS A 386 10.56 -45.90 -2.80
N GLY A 387 11.55 -45.58 -1.95
CA GLY A 387 11.37 -45.53 -0.50
C GLY A 387 10.33 -44.48 -0.09
N ALA A 388 10.48 -43.25 -0.59
CA ALA A 388 9.55 -42.16 -0.33
C ALA A 388 8.10 -42.48 -0.72
N PHE A 389 7.89 -43.21 -1.83
CA PHE A 389 6.56 -43.64 -2.25
C PHE A 389 5.88 -44.54 -1.22
N TRP A 390 6.61 -45.52 -0.69
CA TRP A 390 6.08 -46.43 0.33
C TRP A 390 5.87 -45.73 1.68
N ASP A 391 6.83 -44.90 2.12
CA ASP A 391 6.69 -44.09 3.34
C ASP A 391 5.41 -43.23 3.32
N LEU A 392 5.14 -42.58 2.19
CA LEU A 392 3.94 -41.73 2.07
C LEU A 392 2.65 -42.56 2.00
N THR A 393 2.71 -43.75 1.37
CA THR A 393 1.58 -44.69 1.37
C THR A 393 1.25 -45.15 2.79
N GLU A 394 2.26 -45.43 3.61
CA GLU A 394 2.07 -45.78 5.02
C GLU A 394 1.54 -44.61 5.84
N SER A 395 2.04 -43.40 5.57
CA SER A 395 1.58 -42.18 6.23
C SER A 395 0.10 -41.89 5.97
N LEU A 396 -0.37 -42.12 4.73
CA LEU A 396 -1.79 -42.01 4.37
C LEU A 396 -2.66 -43.00 5.16
N ARG A 397 -2.20 -44.26 5.28
CA ARG A 397 -2.88 -45.30 6.08
C ARG A 397 -2.90 -44.96 7.56
N ALA A 398 -1.77 -44.48 8.10
CA ALA A 398 -1.65 -44.10 9.50
C ALA A 398 -2.55 -42.90 9.86
N ALA A 399 -2.78 -42.00 8.92
CA ALA A 399 -3.72 -40.88 9.06
C ALA A 399 -5.21 -41.31 8.98
N GLY A 400 -5.50 -42.59 8.74
CA GLY A 400 -6.87 -43.11 8.66
C GLY A 400 -7.62 -42.70 7.39
N ILE A 401 -6.90 -42.29 6.33
CA ILE A 401 -7.50 -41.83 5.08
C ILE A 401 -7.68 -43.04 4.15
N ASP A 402 -8.92 -43.48 3.97
CA ASP A 402 -9.29 -44.60 3.10
C ASP A 402 -9.43 -44.13 1.64
N ALA A 403 -8.29 -43.84 1.01
CA ALA A 403 -8.21 -43.44 -0.38
C ALA A 403 -7.05 -44.14 -1.08
N ALA A 404 -7.24 -44.42 -2.38
CA ALA A 404 -6.18 -44.97 -3.22
C ALA A 404 -4.96 -44.01 -3.24
N PRO A 405 -3.73 -44.50 -2.97
CA PRO A 405 -2.55 -43.65 -2.96
C PRO A 405 -2.34 -42.98 -4.32
N ARG A 406 -2.33 -41.66 -4.31
CA ARG A 406 -2.01 -40.83 -5.47
C ARG A 406 -0.96 -39.81 -5.06
N PHE A 407 0.04 -39.65 -5.90
CA PHE A 407 1.14 -38.73 -5.64
C PHE A 407 1.39 -37.82 -6.83
N LEU A 408 1.99 -36.67 -6.53
CA LEU A 408 2.56 -35.76 -7.49
C LEU A 408 4.08 -35.86 -7.37
N VAL A 409 4.75 -36.32 -8.42
CA VAL A 409 6.21 -36.27 -8.54
C VAL A 409 6.57 -35.00 -9.31
N GLN A 410 7.54 -34.23 -8.78
CA GLN A 410 7.93 -32.94 -9.34
C GLN A 410 9.45 -32.81 -9.38
N ARG A 411 9.98 -32.11 -10.37
CA ARG A 411 11.38 -31.68 -10.34
C ARG A 411 11.58 -30.70 -9.17
N MET A 412 12.61 -30.91 -8.37
CA MET A 412 12.98 -29.96 -7.32
C MET A 412 13.79 -28.81 -7.94
N LEU A 413 13.35 -27.58 -7.72
CA LEU A 413 14.15 -26.41 -8.07
C LEU A 413 15.24 -26.22 -7.02
N THR A 414 16.48 -26.04 -7.47
CA THR A 414 17.64 -25.75 -6.62
C THR A 414 18.11 -24.33 -6.91
N GLY A 415 18.11 -23.47 -5.89
CA GLY A 415 18.40 -22.04 -6.05
C GLY A 415 17.17 -21.18 -6.32
N GLY A 416 17.39 -19.89 -6.59
CA GLY A 416 16.33 -18.89 -6.69
C GLY A 416 15.86 -18.36 -5.33
N ARG A 417 14.86 -17.47 -5.38
CA ARG A 417 14.19 -16.89 -4.21
C ARG A 417 12.76 -17.40 -4.14
N GLU A 418 12.35 -17.84 -2.97
CA GLU A 418 10.95 -18.15 -2.71
C GLU A 418 10.15 -16.86 -2.56
N THR A 419 9.03 -16.80 -3.25
CA THR A 419 8.02 -15.73 -3.17
C THR A 419 6.65 -16.35 -2.94
N ILE A 420 5.71 -15.55 -2.48
CA ILE A 420 4.31 -15.91 -2.38
C ILE A 420 3.50 -14.98 -3.26
N ILE A 421 2.65 -15.57 -4.10
CA ILE A 421 1.69 -14.84 -4.93
C ILE A 421 0.32 -15.45 -4.64
N GLY A 422 -0.58 -14.63 -4.12
CA GLY A 422 -1.90 -15.10 -3.73
C GLY A 422 -2.99 -14.17 -4.19
N ALA A 423 -4.22 -14.68 -4.19
CA ALA A 423 -5.41 -13.90 -4.40
C ALA A 423 -6.52 -14.35 -3.45
N VAL A 424 -7.30 -13.42 -2.95
CA VAL A 424 -8.48 -13.72 -2.12
C VAL A 424 -9.64 -12.84 -2.53
N GLN A 425 -10.84 -13.42 -2.58
CA GLN A 425 -12.06 -12.68 -2.75
C GLN A 425 -12.49 -12.08 -1.40
N ASP A 426 -12.26 -10.77 -1.24
CA ASP A 426 -12.68 -10.03 -0.04
C ASP A 426 -14.08 -9.44 -0.24
N ALA A 427 -14.92 -9.55 0.78
CA ALA A 427 -16.30 -9.05 0.73
C ALA A 427 -16.41 -7.52 0.61
N THR A 428 -15.37 -6.78 1.02
CA THR A 428 -15.32 -5.31 1.08
C THR A 428 -14.57 -4.68 -0.08
N ALA A 429 -13.62 -5.38 -0.70
CA ALA A 429 -12.81 -4.86 -1.80
C ALA A 429 -13.04 -5.59 -3.13
N GLY A 430 -13.55 -6.82 -3.12
CA GLY A 430 -13.47 -7.73 -4.27
C GLY A 430 -12.16 -8.51 -4.22
N HIS A 431 -11.64 -8.94 -5.38
CA HIS A 431 -10.40 -9.68 -5.43
C HIS A 431 -9.19 -8.81 -5.08
N LEU A 432 -8.45 -9.26 -4.05
CA LEU A 432 -7.17 -8.70 -3.64
C LEU A 432 -6.06 -9.67 -4.02
N LEU A 433 -5.08 -9.15 -4.75
CA LEU A 433 -3.84 -9.84 -5.00
C LEU A 433 -2.84 -9.52 -3.90
N MET A 434 -1.98 -10.50 -3.62
CA MET A 434 -0.91 -10.41 -2.64
C MET A 434 0.39 -10.83 -3.30
N PHE A 435 1.44 -10.07 -3.02
CA PHE A 435 2.82 -10.44 -3.31
C PHE A 435 3.65 -10.35 -2.03
N GLY A 436 4.56 -11.30 -1.81
CA GLY A 436 5.51 -11.27 -0.70
C GLY A 436 6.73 -12.15 -0.94
N LEU A 437 7.73 -12.02 -0.08
CA LEU A 437 8.81 -13.01 -0.02
C LEU A 437 8.31 -14.26 0.70
N GLY A 438 8.54 -15.43 0.09
CA GLY A 438 8.08 -16.75 0.50
C GLY A 438 8.96 -17.40 1.58
N GLY A 439 8.58 -18.62 1.97
CA GLY A 439 9.26 -19.45 2.98
C GLY A 439 8.75 -19.22 4.41
N VAL A 440 9.44 -19.81 5.40
CA VAL A 440 9.10 -19.71 6.85
C VAL A 440 8.98 -18.28 7.38
N PHE A 441 9.45 -17.29 6.64
CA PHE A 441 9.42 -15.88 7.02
C PHE A 441 8.09 -15.16 6.71
N VAL A 442 7.20 -15.71 5.86
CA VAL A 442 5.91 -15.07 5.51
C VAL A 442 5.02 -14.89 6.75
N GLU A 443 4.90 -15.94 7.56
CA GLU A 443 4.04 -15.94 8.75
C GLU A 443 4.59 -15.03 9.86
N LEU A 444 5.93 -14.88 9.92
CA LEU A 444 6.62 -14.13 10.98
C LEU A 444 6.80 -12.64 10.63
N MET A 445 7.17 -12.31 9.39
CA MET A 445 7.57 -10.95 8.99
C MET A 445 6.41 -10.09 8.44
N LYS A 446 5.34 -10.72 7.96
CA LYS A 446 4.18 -10.05 7.33
C LYS A 446 4.58 -9.05 6.21
N ASP A 447 5.71 -9.32 5.53
CA ASP A 447 6.24 -8.47 4.46
C ASP A 447 5.55 -8.78 3.14
N VAL A 448 4.37 -8.21 2.99
CA VAL A 448 3.49 -8.42 1.84
C VAL A 448 2.95 -7.10 1.33
N ALA A 449 2.82 -7.00 0.02
CA ALA A 449 2.14 -5.93 -0.69
C ALA A 449 0.82 -6.45 -1.26
N PHE A 450 -0.20 -5.59 -1.29
CA PHE A 450 -1.50 -5.92 -1.86
C PHE A 450 -1.82 -5.03 -3.06
N GLY A 451 -2.56 -5.60 -3.99
CA GLY A 451 -3.15 -4.90 -5.13
C GLY A 451 -4.60 -5.28 -5.30
N LEU A 452 -5.36 -4.42 -5.98
CA LEU A 452 -6.78 -4.63 -6.22
C LEU A 452 -6.99 -5.01 -7.68
N HIS A 453 -7.73 -6.08 -7.94
CA HIS A 453 -8.16 -6.42 -9.30
C HIS A 453 -9.11 -5.35 -9.88
N PRO A 454 -8.95 -4.92 -11.14
CA PRO A 454 -7.87 -5.29 -12.07
C PRO A 454 -6.56 -4.53 -11.80
N LEU A 455 -5.43 -5.24 -11.94
CA LEU A 455 -4.10 -4.65 -11.89
C LEU A 455 -3.70 -4.05 -13.25
N THR A 456 -2.89 -3.00 -13.17
CA THR A 456 -2.10 -2.50 -14.30
C THR A 456 -0.67 -3.01 -14.24
N ASP A 457 0.06 -2.93 -15.36
CA ASP A 457 1.52 -3.15 -15.39
C ASP A 457 2.26 -2.29 -14.34
N ALA A 458 1.86 -1.03 -14.19
CA ALA A 458 2.41 -0.14 -13.18
C ALA A 458 2.06 -0.58 -11.74
N ASP A 459 0.87 -1.14 -11.50
CA ASP A 459 0.50 -1.70 -10.19
C ASP A 459 1.37 -2.90 -9.82
N ALA A 460 1.59 -3.84 -10.75
CA ALA A 460 2.44 -5.01 -10.52
C ALA A 460 3.86 -4.60 -10.12
N GLY A 461 4.47 -3.69 -10.88
CA GLY A 461 5.81 -3.17 -10.57
C GLY A 461 5.87 -2.42 -9.23
N ARG A 462 4.80 -1.75 -8.80
CA ARG A 462 4.71 -1.12 -7.47
C ARG A 462 4.59 -2.14 -6.36
N MET A 463 3.75 -3.17 -6.53
CA MET A 463 3.59 -4.25 -5.54
C MET A 463 4.92 -4.94 -5.25
N LEU A 464 5.70 -5.26 -6.30
CA LEU A 464 7.01 -5.89 -6.13
C LEU A 464 7.99 -5.01 -5.34
N ARG A 465 8.04 -3.70 -5.62
CA ARG A 465 8.96 -2.76 -4.95
C ARG A 465 8.50 -2.36 -3.55
N ALA A 466 7.25 -2.60 -3.19
CA ALA A 466 6.66 -2.20 -1.91
C ALA A 466 7.05 -3.13 -0.75
N VAL A 467 7.51 -4.36 -1.04
CA VAL A 467 7.98 -5.27 0.01
C VAL A 467 9.34 -4.82 0.54
N LYS A 468 9.53 -4.88 1.86
CA LYS A 468 10.80 -4.49 2.52
C LYS A 468 11.96 -5.34 2.03
N GLY A 469 11.69 -6.58 1.66
CA GLY A 469 12.62 -7.53 1.09
C GLY A 469 13.00 -7.28 -0.38
N TRP A 470 12.51 -6.21 -1.02
CA TRP A 470 12.85 -5.86 -2.40
C TRP A 470 14.36 -5.92 -2.72
N PRO A 471 15.29 -5.44 -1.85
CA PRO A 471 16.72 -5.56 -2.12
C PRO A 471 17.21 -6.99 -2.36
N LEU A 472 16.56 -8.01 -1.77
CA LEU A 472 16.91 -9.42 -2.00
C LEU A 472 16.52 -9.91 -3.39
N LEU A 473 15.49 -9.31 -4.00
CA LEU A 473 15.05 -9.59 -5.37
C LEU A 473 15.86 -8.78 -6.38
N ALA A 474 16.20 -7.53 -6.05
CA ALA A 474 16.97 -6.62 -6.89
C ALA A 474 18.48 -6.89 -6.92
N GLY A 475 18.96 -7.87 -6.15
CA GLY A 475 20.38 -8.18 -5.98
C GLY A 475 20.98 -7.43 -4.78
N TYR A 476 21.43 -8.19 -3.78
CA TYR A 476 22.04 -7.67 -2.56
C TYR A 476 23.40 -8.34 -2.30
N ARG A 477 24.41 -7.55 -1.95
CA ARG A 477 25.79 -8.02 -1.66
C ARG A 477 26.38 -8.95 -2.73
N GLY A 478 26.24 -8.57 -4.00
CA GLY A 478 26.80 -9.33 -5.12
C GLY A 478 25.97 -10.53 -5.58
N ALA A 479 24.82 -10.80 -4.96
CA ALA A 479 23.84 -11.74 -5.51
C ALA A 479 23.21 -11.18 -6.79
N GLU A 480 23.02 -12.05 -7.78
CA GLU A 480 22.33 -11.71 -9.03
C GLU A 480 20.85 -11.38 -8.76
N PRO A 481 20.28 -10.36 -9.42
CA PRO A 481 18.84 -10.09 -9.35
C PRO A 481 18.02 -11.25 -9.91
N VAL A 482 16.81 -11.41 -9.39
CA VAL A 482 15.84 -12.37 -9.93
C VAL A 482 15.22 -11.83 -11.23
N ASP A 483 14.54 -12.67 -11.99
CA ASP A 483 13.73 -12.23 -13.13
C ASP A 483 12.49 -11.45 -12.66
N VAL A 484 12.65 -10.14 -12.47
CA VAL A 484 11.57 -9.22 -12.07
C VAL A 484 10.48 -9.15 -13.14
N GLY A 485 10.85 -9.22 -14.43
CA GLY A 485 9.90 -9.18 -15.53
C GLY A 485 8.97 -10.41 -15.53
N LEU A 486 9.51 -11.58 -15.16
CA LEU A 486 8.70 -12.77 -14.93
C LEU A 486 7.73 -12.59 -13.76
N LEU A 487 8.16 -12.04 -12.63
CA LEU A 487 7.28 -11.80 -11.49
C LEU A 487 6.13 -10.85 -11.84
N GLU A 488 6.40 -9.77 -12.59
CA GLU A 488 5.36 -8.84 -13.05
C GLU A 488 4.33 -9.58 -13.93
N GLN A 489 4.79 -10.40 -14.88
CA GLN A 489 3.90 -11.21 -15.71
C GLN A 489 3.08 -12.23 -14.91
N VAL A 490 3.68 -12.87 -13.90
CA VAL A 490 2.98 -13.84 -13.05
C VAL A 490 1.87 -13.14 -12.26
N LEU A 491 2.13 -11.97 -11.68
CA LEU A 491 1.10 -11.18 -10.99
C LEU A 491 -0.04 -10.79 -11.92
N LEU A 492 0.26 -10.31 -13.13
CA LEU A 492 -0.75 -9.88 -14.09
C LEU A 492 -1.55 -11.06 -14.68
N ARG A 493 -0.93 -12.22 -14.88
CA ARG A 493 -1.63 -13.45 -15.30
C ARG A 493 -2.53 -14.01 -14.20
N VAL A 494 -2.09 -13.92 -12.95
CA VAL A 494 -2.94 -14.21 -11.78
C VAL A 494 -4.12 -13.24 -11.70
N ASP A 495 -3.91 -11.94 -11.95
CA ASP A 495 -4.98 -10.93 -12.01
C ASP A 495 -6.00 -11.24 -13.12
N GLN A 496 -5.54 -11.64 -14.30
CA GLN A 496 -6.42 -12.06 -15.39
C GLN A 496 -7.20 -13.33 -15.02
N LEU A 497 -6.55 -14.34 -14.43
CA LEU A 497 -7.18 -15.60 -14.01
C LEU A 497 -8.34 -15.37 -13.05
N ILE A 498 -8.14 -14.59 -12.00
CA ILE A 498 -9.22 -14.30 -11.03
C ILE A 498 -10.29 -13.35 -11.61
N GLY A 499 -9.95 -12.56 -12.62
CA GLY A 499 -10.91 -11.75 -13.38
C GLY A 499 -11.82 -12.60 -14.28
N ASP A 500 -11.25 -13.61 -14.93
CA ASP A 500 -11.95 -14.54 -15.82
C ASP A 500 -12.82 -15.55 -15.04
N PHE A 501 -12.41 -15.88 -13.82
CA PHE A 501 -13.12 -16.76 -12.88
C PHE A 501 -13.38 -16.04 -11.54
N PRO A 502 -14.40 -15.15 -11.47
CA PRO A 502 -14.71 -14.37 -10.26
C PRO A 502 -15.16 -15.20 -9.05
N ASP A 503 -15.36 -16.49 -9.25
CA ASP A 503 -15.73 -17.51 -8.28
C ASP A 503 -14.52 -18.25 -7.70
N ILE A 504 -13.30 -17.90 -8.10
CA ILE A 504 -12.11 -18.24 -7.32
C ILE A 504 -12.17 -17.42 -6.02
N ALA A 505 -12.44 -18.10 -4.92
CA ALA A 505 -12.52 -17.51 -3.60
C ALA A 505 -11.12 -17.27 -3.00
N GLU A 506 -10.18 -18.16 -3.29
CA GLU A 506 -8.81 -18.10 -2.79
C GLU A 506 -7.86 -18.80 -3.76
N MET A 507 -6.67 -18.23 -3.93
CA MET A 507 -5.57 -18.83 -4.67
C MET A 507 -4.25 -18.52 -3.98
N ASP A 508 -3.35 -19.50 -3.92
CA ASP A 508 -2.04 -19.36 -3.30
C ASP A 508 -0.98 -20.12 -4.11
N LEU A 509 0.04 -19.41 -4.58
CA LEU A 509 1.24 -19.93 -5.24
C LEU A 509 2.39 -19.79 -4.23
N ASN A 510 2.58 -20.83 -3.41
CA ASN A 510 3.47 -20.77 -2.26
C ASN A 510 4.24 -22.08 -2.00
N PRO A 511 5.55 -22.13 -2.33
CA PRO A 511 6.33 -21.06 -2.90
C PRO A 511 6.18 -20.97 -4.43
N PHE A 512 6.20 -19.73 -4.94
CA PHE A 512 6.65 -19.45 -6.31
C PHE A 512 8.15 -19.16 -6.26
N VAL A 513 8.97 -20.00 -6.89
CA VAL A 513 10.42 -19.82 -6.92
C VAL A 513 10.80 -18.99 -8.15
N VAL A 514 11.52 -17.90 -7.93
CA VAL A 514 12.04 -17.05 -9.00
C VAL A 514 13.57 -17.04 -8.97
N ALA A 515 14.17 -17.43 -10.08
CA ALA A 515 15.61 -17.43 -10.31
C ALA A 515 16.01 -16.23 -11.20
N PRO A 516 17.32 -15.97 -11.38
CA PRO A 516 17.79 -15.02 -12.39
C PRO A 516 17.31 -15.35 -13.79
N VAL A 517 17.35 -14.36 -14.69
CA VAL A 517 16.92 -14.50 -16.08
C VAL A 517 17.63 -15.68 -16.75
N GLY A 518 16.85 -16.55 -17.41
CA GLY A 518 17.36 -17.75 -18.09
C GLY A 518 17.52 -18.98 -17.18
N GLN A 519 17.29 -18.87 -15.87
CA GLN A 519 17.25 -20.00 -14.96
C GLN A 519 15.81 -20.45 -14.66
N PRO A 520 15.58 -21.73 -14.29
CA PRO A 520 14.24 -22.25 -14.04
C PRO A 520 13.53 -21.53 -12.88
N SER A 521 12.32 -21.06 -13.14
CA SER A 521 11.42 -20.43 -12.16
C SER A 521 10.02 -21.05 -12.29
N GLY A 522 9.25 -21.07 -11.21
CA GLY A 522 7.86 -21.51 -11.26
C GLY A 522 7.21 -21.81 -9.92
N ALA A 523 5.90 -22.01 -9.95
CA ALA A 523 5.11 -22.46 -8.82
C ALA A 523 5.51 -23.89 -8.46
N VAL A 524 6.00 -24.08 -7.23
CA VAL A 524 6.33 -25.40 -6.68
C VAL A 524 5.10 -26.01 -6.02
N ASP A 525 4.24 -25.18 -5.45
CA ASP A 525 2.95 -25.57 -4.89
C ASP A 525 1.89 -24.53 -5.26
N ALA A 526 0.66 -25.00 -5.46
CA ALA A 526 -0.47 -24.18 -5.83
C ALA A 526 -1.74 -24.70 -5.16
N ARG A 527 -2.53 -23.79 -4.60
CA ARG A 527 -3.83 -24.08 -4.00
C ARG A 527 -4.86 -23.14 -4.58
N VAL A 528 -6.02 -23.67 -4.97
CA VAL A 528 -7.12 -22.89 -5.55
C VAL A 528 -8.43 -23.38 -4.94
N ARG A 529 -9.16 -22.46 -4.31
CA ARG A 529 -10.48 -22.68 -3.75
C ARG A 529 -11.52 -21.91 -4.55
N LEU A 530 -12.59 -22.59 -4.91
CA LEU A 530 -13.78 -22.06 -5.55
C LEU A 530 -14.81 -21.66 -4.47
N SER A 531 -15.68 -20.70 -4.81
CA SER A 531 -16.78 -20.20 -3.98
C SER A 531 -18.07 -20.99 -4.15
#